data_AF-A0A3M6X8Y3-F1
#
_entry.id   AF-A0A3M6X8Y3-F1
#
_cell.length_a   1.000
_cell.length_b   1.000
_cell.length_c   1.000
_cell.angle_alpha   90.00
_cell.angle_beta   90.00
_cell.angle_gamma   90.00
#
_symmetry.space_group_name_H-M   'P 1'
#
loop_
_entity.id
_entity.type
_entity.pdbx_description
1 polymer ?
#
loop_
_entity_poly.entity_id
_entity_poly.type
_entity_poly.pdbx_seq_one_letter_code
_entity_poly.pdbx_strand_id
1 'polypeptide(L)'
;TRRVLPPGSISSCSQGNTQLLENGGVFQGWGDKSWISEHDADDNLVLAAHFTNGDAVTAMNYRAFSFGCESTPANTKPAVYSYARTKDGANQIHVSWNGATTVATWTFYAAQEIGEEFKKIGTTGHRGFETIWTSPEYYAWYMVEAVAWDGNSLGNSSFQPTFVPSSVLADHCDESGCQAATAFGPMAI
;
A
#
# COMPACT_ATOMS: atom_id res chain seq x y z
N THR A 1 11.78 38.39 -6.89
CA THR A 1 11.32 37.17 -7.61
C THR A 1 12.27 36.05 -7.27
N ARG A 2 11.80 34.96 -6.67
CA ARG A 2 12.60 33.79 -6.29
C ARG A 2 12.86 32.93 -7.53
N ARG A 3 14.10 32.45 -7.74
CA ARG A 3 14.49 31.65 -8.92
C ARG A 3 14.87 30.24 -8.47
N VAL A 4 13.99 29.29 -8.75
CA VAL A 4 14.22 27.86 -8.51
C VAL A 4 14.87 27.25 -9.75
N LEU A 5 15.98 26.52 -9.56
CA LEU A 5 16.70 25.90 -10.67
C LEU A 5 16.22 24.45 -10.89
N PRO A 6 16.21 23.98 -12.14
CA PRO A 6 15.88 22.60 -12.42
C PRO A 6 16.93 21.61 -11.90
N PRO A 7 16.53 20.36 -11.63
CA PRO A 7 17.48 19.28 -11.48
C PRO A 7 18.26 19.09 -12.80
N GLY A 8 19.57 19.35 -12.76
CA GLY A 8 20.44 19.27 -13.94
C GLY A 8 20.23 20.41 -14.94
N SER A 9 20.29 20.09 -16.23
CA SER A 9 20.19 21.09 -17.34
C SER A 9 18.90 20.92 -18.15
N ILE A 10 17.77 20.73 -17.46
CA ILE A 10 16.46 20.62 -18.12
C ILE A 10 15.82 22.01 -18.29
N SER A 11 15.11 22.19 -19.40
CA SER A 11 14.28 23.37 -19.64
C SER A 11 12.94 22.90 -20.16
N SER A 12 11.86 23.38 -19.55
CA SER A 12 10.50 23.06 -19.99
C SER A 12 10.00 24.10 -20.98
N CYS A 13 9.40 23.65 -22.09
CA CYS A 13 8.83 24.53 -23.12
C CYS A 13 7.31 24.68 -23.02
N SER A 14 6.63 23.84 -22.22
CA SER A 14 5.18 23.91 -22.03
C SER A 14 4.74 23.21 -20.75
N GLN A 15 3.55 23.57 -20.25
CA GLN A 15 2.92 22.97 -19.07
C GLN A 15 3.73 23.24 -17.79
N GLY A 16 3.54 22.41 -16.76
CA GLY A 16 4.20 22.55 -15.47
C GLY A 16 3.50 23.54 -14.54
N ASN A 17 3.93 23.53 -13.29
CA ASN A 17 3.43 24.42 -12.26
C ASN A 17 4.42 24.53 -11.11
N THR A 18 4.34 25.66 -10.41
CA THR A 18 5.05 25.91 -9.16
C THR A 18 4.03 25.91 -8.03
N GLN A 19 4.31 25.16 -6.97
CA GLN A 19 3.56 25.17 -5.71
C GLN A 19 4.48 25.66 -4.60
N LEU A 20 4.06 26.72 -3.90
CA LEU A 20 4.70 27.13 -2.65
C LEU A 20 4.22 26.22 -1.52
N LEU A 21 5.15 25.75 -0.71
CA LEU A 21 4.88 24.89 0.45
C LEU A 21 4.84 25.72 1.74
N GLU A 22 4.09 25.26 2.74
CA GLU A 22 3.92 25.97 4.02
C GLU A 22 5.25 26.14 4.78
N ASN A 23 6.19 25.22 4.59
CA ASN A 23 7.54 25.28 5.15
C ASN A 23 8.48 26.28 4.44
N GLY A 24 7.95 27.08 3.50
CA GLY A 24 8.73 28.02 2.69
C GLY A 24 9.42 27.38 1.47
N GLY A 25 9.32 26.06 1.31
CA GLY A 25 9.83 25.34 0.14
C GLY A 25 9.02 25.58 -1.13
N VAL A 26 9.54 25.06 -2.24
CA VAL A 26 8.87 25.06 -3.55
C VAL A 26 8.85 23.65 -4.10
N PHE A 27 7.67 23.18 -4.45
CA PHE A 27 7.49 21.99 -5.27
C PHE A 27 7.20 22.39 -6.72
N GLN A 28 7.91 21.78 -7.66
CA GLN A 28 7.89 22.17 -9.07
C GLN A 28 7.64 20.94 -9.96
N GLY A 29 6.62 21.04 -10.81
CA GLY A 29 6.46 20.17 -11.98
C GLY A 29 7.11 20.81 -13.21
N TRP A 30 7.91 20.04 -13.94
CA TRP A 30 8.68 20.50 -15.11
C TRP A 30 8.00 20.23 -16.45
N GLY A 31 6.67 20.16 -16.49
CA GLY A 31 5.90 20.27 -17.72
C GLY A 31 6.17 19.18 -18.75
N ASP A 32 6.55 19.59 -19.95
CA ASP A 32 7.01 18.68 -21.02
C ASP A 32 8.29 17.88 -20.68
N LYS A 33 8.87 18.05 -19.49
CA LYS A 33 9.84 17.14 -18.89
C LYS A 33 9.12 16.34 -17.80
N SER A 34 9.26 15.00 -17.82
CA SER A 34 8.68 14.09 -16.81
C SER A 34 9.37 14.15 -15.45
N TRP A 35 9.80 15.35 -15.04
CA TRP A 35 10.53 15.65 -13.83
C TRP A 35 9.65 16.39 -12.82
N ILE A 36 9.93 16.12 -11.55
CA ILE A 36 9.49 16.91 -10.40
C ILE A 36 10.70 17.25 -9.53
N SER A 37 10.62 18.36 -8.80
CA SER A 37 11.63 18.72 -7.81
C SER A 37 11.04 19.46 -6.63
N GLU A 38 11.63 19.27 -5.45
CA GLU A 38 11.36 20.06 -4.27
C GLU A 38 12.62 20.81 -3.84
N HIS A 39 12.45 22.08 -3.48
CA HIS A 39 13.49 22.93 -2.94
C HIS A 39 13.08 23.45 -1.57
N ASP A 40 14.02 23.51 -0.63
CA ASP A 40 13.78 24.09 0.70
C ASP A 40 13.62 25.61 0.65
N ALA A 41 13.46 26.26 1.80
CA ALA A 41 13.30 27.72 1.89
C ALA A 41 14.52 28.52 1.42
N ASP A 42 15.70 27.90 1.41
CA ASP A 42 16.99 28.49 1.02
C ASP A 42 17.36 28.17 -0.43
N ASP A 43 16.42 27.66 -1.22
CA ASP A 43 16.59 27.25 -2.63
C ASP A 43 17.48 26.01 -2.84
N ASN A 44 17.77 25.21 -1.81
CA ASN A 44 18.49 23.95 -1.99
C ASN A 44 17.57 22.86 -2.51
N LEU A 45 18.03 22.10 -3.51
CA LEU A 45 17.32 20.95 -4.05
C LEU A 45 17.31 19.81 -3.02
N VAL A 46 16.13 19.48 -2.48
CA VAL A 46 15.95 18.40 -1.48
C VAL A 46 15.31 17.14 -2.06
N LEU A 47 14.61 17.26 -3.20
CA LEU A 47 14.07 16.14 -3.96
C LEU A 47 14.17 16.40 -5.45
N ALA A 48 14.56 15.38 -6.20
CA ALA A 48 14.43 15.35 -7.65
C ALA A 48 14.00 13.94 -8.08
N ALA A 49 12.96 13.84 -8.89
CA ALA A 49 12.47 12.56 -9.39
C ALA A 49 11.95 12.68 -10.81
N HIS A 50 11.98 11.58 -11.54
CA HIS A 50 11.42 11.45 -12.87
C HIS A 50 10.82 10.05 -13.07
N PHE A 51 9.79 9.94 -13.91
CA PHE A 51 9.05 8.68 -14.12
C PHE A 51 9.17 8.10 -15.54
N THR A 52 10.03 8.70 -16.38
CA THR A 52 10.56 8.12 -17.64
C THR A 52 12.04 8.51 -17.77
N ASN A 53 12.67 8.43 -18.95
CA ASN A 53 14.03 8.95 -19.16
C ASN A 53 14.18 10.47 -18.98
N GLY A 54 13.12 11.17 -18.54
CA GLY A 54 13.15 12.61 -18.27
C GLY A 54 12.96 13.48 -19.51
N ASP A 55 12.86 12.87 -20.69
CA ASP A 55 12.64 13.53 -21.97
C ASP A 55 11.15 13.67 -22.34
N ALA A 56 10.89 14.62 -23.23
CA ALA A 56 9.57 14.96 -23.73
C ALA A 56 9.00 13.94 -24.73
N VAL A 57 9.83 13.00 -25.21
CA VAL A 57 9.46 12.05 -26.25
C VAL A 57 8.66 10.90 -25.66
N THR A 58 9.05 10.48 -24.45
CA THR A 58 8.46 9.31 -23.79
C THR A 58 7.22 9.66 -22.98
N ALA A 59 7.28 10.72 -22.16
CA ALA A 59 6.15 11.20 -21.39
C ALA A 59 6.33 12.66 -20.97
N MET A 60 5.21 13.32 -20.72
CA MET A 60 5.15 14.68 -20.19
C MET A 60 4.38 14.69 -18.87
N ASN A 61 4.64 15.69 -18.03
CA ASN A 61 3.92 15.95 -16.78
C ASN A 61 3.17 17.28 -16.87
N TYR A 62 1.84 17.24 -17.00
CA TYR A 62 1.06 18.48 -17.10
C TYR A 62 1.16 19.37 -15.85
N ARG A 63 0.95 18.76 -14.66
CA ARG A 63 1.10 19.38 -13.34
C ARG A 63 1.49 18.33 -12.31
N ALA A 64 2.21 18.76 -11.29
CA ALA A 64 2.55 17.98 -10.12
C ALA A 64 2.29 18.78 -8.85
N PHE A 65 1.89 18.09 -7.79
CA PHE A 65 1.63 18.70 -6.49
C PHE A 65 2.18 17.83 -5.37
N SER A 66 2.55 18.46 -4.27
CA SER A 66 2.96 17.83 -3.03
C SER A 66 2.03 18.25 -1.90
N PHE A 67 1.42 17.28 -1.23
CA PHE A 67 0.53 17.49 -0.09
C PHE A 67 0.76 16.36 0.92
N GLY A 68 0.50 16.65 2.19
CA GLY A 68 0.31 15.59 3.18
C GLY A 68 -0.89 14.74 2.78
N CYS A 69 -0.70 13.42 2.70
CA CYS A 69 -1.77 12.48 2.38
C CYS A 69 -2.14 11.69 3.63
N GLU A 70 -3.06 12.22 4.42
CA GLU A 70 -3.74 11.50 5.49
C GLU A 70 -5.13 11.10 5.00
N SER A 71 -5.40 9.80 4.94
CA SER A 71 -6.67 9.30 4.45
C SER A 71 -7.06 7.98 5.11
N THR A 72 -8.35 7.87 5.40
CA THR A 72 -9.05 6.63 5.74
C THR A 72 -10.19 6.47 4.74
N PRO A 73 -10.09 5.52 3.79
CA PRO A 73 -11.10 5.34 2.75
C PRO A 73 -12.50 5.10 3.32
N ALA A 74 -13.49 5.87 2.88
CA ALA A 74 -14.86 5.76 3.39
C ALA A 74 -15.69 4.64 2.75
N ASN A 75 -15.30 4.18 1.55
CA ASN A 75 -16.07 3.25 0.73
C ASN A 75 -15.37 1.91 0.47
N THR A 76 -14.18 1.70 1.05
CA THR A 76 -13.45 0.42 0.97
C THR A 76 -13.13 -0.08 2.38
N LYS A 77 -12.72 -1.34 2.46
CA LYS A 77 -12.32 -2.01 3.70
C LYS A 77 -10.91 -2.58 3.51
N PRO A 78 -10.20 -2.93 4.61
CA PRO A 78 -9.00 -3.74 4.50
C PRO A 78 -9.24 -4.99 3.66
N ALA A 79 -8.40 -5.20 2.65
CA ALA A 79 -8.34 -6.41 1.85
C ALA A 79 -7.52 -7.44 2.64
N VAL A 80 -8.07 -8.63 2.80
CA VAL A 80 -7.47 -9.71 3.59
C VAL A 80 -7.52 -11.00 2.78
N TYR A 81 -6.39 -11.69 2.73
CA TYR A 81 -6.30 -13.05 2.22
C TYR A 81 -5.69 -13.94 3.30
N SER A 82 -6.40 -15.02 3.66
CA SER A 82 -5.92 -16.02 4.61
C SER A 82 -5.66 -17.33 3.88
N TYR A 83 -4.47 -17.87 4.05
CA TYR A 83 -4.02 -19.12 3.46
C TYR A 83 -3.55 -20.05 4.57
N ALA A 84 -3.87 -21.34 4.49
CA ALA A 84 -3.19 -22.37 5.27
C ALA A 84 -2.95 -23.60 4.39
N ARG A 85 -1.76 -24.19 4.46
CA ARG A 85 -1.44 -25.37 3.66
C ARG A 85 -2.28 -26.58 4.04
N THR A 86 -2.55 -26.73 5.34
CA THR A 86 -3.40 -27.78 5.91
C THR A 86 -4.22 -27.21 7.05
N LYS A 87 -5.25 -27.94 7.52
CA LYS A 87 -6.06 -27.56 8.68
C LYS A 87 -5.36 -27.78 10.03
N ASP A 88 -4.16 -28.36 10.02
CA ASP A 88 -3.35 -28.61 11.21
C ASP A 88 -2.19 -27.59 11.33
N GLY A 89 -2.03 -26.70 10.35
CA GLY A 89 -0.95 -25.73 10.25
C GLY A 89 -1.40 -24.28 10.49
N ALA A 90 -0.43 -23.40 10.73
CA ALA A 90 -0.70 -21.97 10.85
C ALA A 90 -1.23 -21.37 9.53
N ASN A 91 -1.96 -20.28 9.66
CA ASN A 91 -2.35 -19.45 8.53
C ASN A 91 -1.25 -18.44 8.21
N GLN A 92 -1.06 -18.15 6.93
CA GLN A 92 -0.43 -16.93 6.46
C GLN A 92 -1.52 -15.94 6.03
N ILE A 93 -1.53 -14.78 6.68
CA ILE A 93 -2.52 -13.72 6.46
C ILE A 93 -1.82 -12.56 5.78
N HIS A 94 -2.33 -12.17 4.62
CA HIS A 94 -1.95 -10.97 3.90
C HIS A 94 -3.02 -9.92 4.13
N VAL A 95 -2.61 -8.71 4.50
CA VAL A 95 -3.52 -7.58 4.67
C VAL A 95 -2.95 -6.30 4.06
N SER A 96 -3.80 -5.58 3.34
CA SER A 96 -3.52 -4.26 2.80
C SER A 96 -4.80 -3.41 2.76
N TRP A 97 -4.66 -2.09 2.74
CA TRP A 97 -5.81 -1.20 2.55
C TRP A 97 -5.41 -0.01 1.67
N ASN A 98 -5.71 -0.14 0.38
CA ASN A 98 -5.36 0.89 -0.60
C ASN A 98 -6.04 2.22 -0.25
N GLY A 99 -5.24 3.29 -0.19
CA GLY A 99 -5.67 4.63 0.17
C GLY A 99 -5.72 4.91 1.68
N ALA A 100 -5.55 3.91 2.55
CA ALA A 100 -5.43 4.14 3.99
C ALA A 100 -3.98 4.45 4.36
N THR A 101 -3.70 5.66 4.84
CA THR A 101 -2.32 6.13 5.09
C THR A 101 -1.97 6.27 6.57
N THR A 102 -2.95 6.11 7.46
CA THR A 102 -2.80 6.30 8.91
C THR A 102 -2.82 4.99 9.70
N VAL A 103 -2.86 3.84 9.03
CA VAL A 103 -2.81 2.52 9.68
C VAL A 103 -1.44 2.32 10.31
N ALA A 104 -1.41 2.16 11.63
CA ALA A 104 -0.21 1.89 12.39
C ALA A 104 -0.07 0.39 12.72
N THR A 105 -1.18 -0.25 13.07
CA THR A 105 -1.21 -1.66 13.51
C THR A 105 -2.40 -2.38 12.90
N TRP A 106 -2.20 -3.66 12.59
CA TRP A 106 -3.27 -4.60 12.27
C TRP A 106 -3.55 -5.48 13.47
N THR A 107 -4.83 -5.61 13.85
CA THR A 107 -5.28 -6.57 14.87
C THR A 107 -6.04 -7.70 14.20
N PHE A 108 -5.62 -8.93 14.47
CA PHE A 108 -6.19 -10.13 13.88
C PHE A 108 -7.17 -10.77 14.85
N TYR A 109 -8.38 -11.02 14.37
CA TYR A 109 -9.40 -11.78 15.07
C TYR A 109 -9.78 -13.01 14.25
N ALA A 110 -10.06 -14.13 14.92
CA ALA A 110 -10.35 -15.38 14.24
C ALA A 110 -11.37 -16.25 14.99
N ALA A 111 -11.99 -17.17 14.24
CA ALA A 111 -12.96 -18.16 14.71
C ALA A 111 -12.88 -19.44 13.86
N GLN A 112 -13.46 -20.55 14.36
CA GLN A 112 -13.56 -21.79 13.59
C GLN A 112 -14.82 -21.85 12.74
N GLU A 113 -15.89 -21.15 13.14
CA GLU A 113 -17.13 -21.06 12.38
C GLU A 113 -17.63 -19.63 12.25
N ILE A 114 -18.33 -19.35 11.15
CA ILE A 114 -19.00 -18.06 10.97
C ILE A 114 -20.20 -17.97 11.92
N GLY A 115 -20.29 -16.91 12.70
CA GLY A 115 -21.31 -16.72 13.74
C GLY A 115 -20.83 -17.01 15.16
N GLU A 116 -19.64 -17.59 15.32
CA GLU A 116 -18.94 -17.60 16.61
C GLU A 116 -18.38 -16.21 16.96
N GLU A 117 -17.98 -16.05 18.21
CA GLU A 117 -17.21 -14.88 18.64
C GLU A 117 -15.79 -14.93 18.04
N PHE A 118 -15.44 -13.92 17.27
CA PHE A 118 -14.08 -13.74 16.73
C PHE A 118 -13.17 -13.22 17.84
N LYS A 119 -12.22 -14.04 18.28
CA LYS A 119 -11.29 -13.69 19.35
C LYS A 119 -10.03 -13.06 18.79
N LYS A 120 -9.49 -12.06 19.49
CA LYS A 120 -8.20 -11.47 19.18
C LYS A 120 -7.10 -12.53 19.34
N ILE A 121 -6.35 -12.79 18.28
CA ILE A 121 -5.27 -13.80 18.24
C ILE A 121 -3.88 -13.18 18.08
N GLY A 122 -3.78 -11.91 17.69
CA GLY A 122 -2.50 -11.24 17.55
C GLY A 122 -2.58 -9.84 16.96
N THR A 123 -1.44 -9.16 16.91
CA THR A 123 -1.27 -7.86 16.26
C THR A 123 0.07 -7.79 15.55
N THR A 124 0.16 -6.97 14.50
CA THR A 124 1.44 -6.64 13.86
C THR A 124 1.45 -5.19 13.37
N GLY A 125 2.63 -4.57 13.36
CA GLY A 125 2.77 -3.23 12.79
C GLY A 125 2.57 -3.23 11.28
N HIS A 126 1.96 -2.16 10.75
CA HIS A 126 1.85 -1.93 9.32
C HIS A 126 3.23 -1.85 8.66
N ARG A 127 3.44 -2.54 7.54
CA ARG A 127 4.69 -2.55 6.78
C ARG A 127 4.43 -2.41 5.28
N GLY A 128 5.01 -1.38 4.65
CA GLY A 128 4.95 -1.20 3.20
C GLY A 128 3.52 -1.05 2.68
N PHE A 129 3.23 -1.69 1.54
CA PHE A 129 1.88 -1.76 0.97
C PHE A 129 1.07 -2.95 1.50
N GLU A 130 1.69 -4.12 1.61
CA GLU A 130 1.08 -5.36 2.10
C GLU A 130 1.84 -5.86 3.33
N THR A 131 1.09 -6.18 4.38
CA THR A 131 1.62 -6.74 5.62
C THR A 131 1.27 -8.21 5.71
N ILE A 132 2.27 -9.04 6.01
CA ILE A 132 2.10 -10.49 6.20
C ILE A 132 2.23 -10.81 7.68
N TRP A 133 1.33 -11.66 8.18
CA TRP A 133 1.35 -12.19 9.55
C TRP A 133 1.04 -13.68 9.56
N THR A 134 1.65 -14.41 10.48
CA THR A 134 1.43 -15.85 10.66
C THR A 134 0.70 -16.10 11.98
N SER A 135 -0.41 -16.85 11.92
CA SER A 135 -1.19 -17.18 13.11
C SER A 135 -0.50 -18.23 13.98
N PRO A 136 -0.87 -18.34 15.28
CA PRO A 136 -0.30 -19.38 16.15
C PRO A 136 -0.76 -20.80 15.77
N GLU A 137 -1.94 -20.93 15.16
CA GLU A 137 -2.57 -22.20 14.78
C GLU A 137 -3.59 -21.95 13.65
N TYR A 138 -4.22 -23.02 13.17
CA TYR A 138 -5.26 -22.93 12.14
C TYR A 138 -6.54 -22.29 12.67
N TYR A 139 -7.05 -21.31 11.91
CA TYR A 139 -8.42 -20.82 12.03
C TYR A 139 -9.11 -20.81 10.67
N ALA A 140 -10.41 -21.12 10.65
CA ALA A 140 -11.17 -21.18 9.41
C ALA A 140 -11.64 -19.81 8.92
N TRP A 141 -11.79 -18.83 9.82
CA TRP A 141 -12.28 -17.49 9.48
C TRP A 141 -11.48 -16.39 10.18
N TYR A 142 -11.31 -15.27 9.47
CA TYR A 142 -10.57 -14.09 9.92
C TYR A 142 -11.35 -12.80 9.75
N MET A 143 -11.15 -11.87 10.68
CA MET A 143 -11.46 -10.45 10.53
C MET A 143 -10.22 -9.67 10.97
N VAL A 144 -9.81 -8.68 10.18
CA VAL A 144 -8.65 -7.84 10.51
C VAL A 144 -9.12 -6.41 10.72
N GLU A 145 -8.71 -5.83 11.83
CA GLU A 145 -8.97 -4.44 12.19
C GLU A 145 -7.73 -3.59 11.89
N ALA A 146 -7.93 -2.48 11.22
CA ALA A 146 -6.94 -1.43 11.04
C ALA A 146 -6.99 -0.47 12.24
N VAL A 147 -5.86 -0.24 12.89
CA VAL A 147 -5.74 0.62 14.06
C VAL A 147 -4.76 1.75 13.80
N ALA A 148 -5.15 2.97 14.13
CA ALA A 148 -4.32 4.17 14.01
C ALA A 148 -3.24 4.24 15.12
N TRP A 149 -2.32 5.21 14.98
CA TRP A 149 -1.21 5.42 15.92
C TRP A 149 -1.65 5.83 17.33
N ASP A 150 -2.83 6.42 17.44
CA ASP A 150 -3.47 6.82 18.71
C ASP A 150 -4.30 5.69 19.35
N GLY A 151 -4.35 4.52 18.71
CA GLY A 151 -5.12 3.36 19.17
C GLY A 151 -6.57 3.33 18.71
N ASN A 152 -7.04 4.32 17.93
CA ASN A 152 -8.40 4.33 17.42
C ASN A 152 -8.59 3.33 16.27
N SER A 153 -9.76 2.68 16.24
CA SER A 153 -10.16 1.80 15.15
C SER A 153 -10.47 2.63 13.90
N LEU A 154 -9.84 2.29 12.77
CA LEU A 154 -10.05 2.93 11.48
C LEU A 154 -11.10 2.17 10.64
N GLY A 155 -11.19 0.85 10.82
CA GLY A 155 -12.12 0.01 10.08
C GLY A 155 -11.74 -1.47 10.11
N ASN A 156 -12.72 -2.30 9.81
CA ASN A 156 -12.59 -3.76 9.79
C ASN A 156 -12.72 -4.31 8.38
N SER A 157 -11.98 -5.38 8.08
CA SER A 157 -12.23 -6.20 6.91
C SER A 157 -13.62 -6.84 6.97
N SER A 158 -14.08 -7.37 5.84
CA SER A 158 -15.12 -8.41 5.88
C SER A 158 -14.57 -9.68 6.55
N PHE A 159 -15.46 -10.58 6.99
CA PHE A 159 -15.04 -11.92 7.39
C PHE A 159 -14.51 -12.67 6.19
N GLN A 160 -13.27 -13.17 6.29
CA GLN A 160 -12.59 -13.90 5.23
C GLN A 160 -12.42 -15.36 5.62
N PRO A 161 -12.84 -16.32 4.78
CA PRO A 161 -12.51 -17.71 4.98
C PRO A 161 -11.03 -17.95 4.68
N THR A 162 -10.44 -18.92 5.36
CA THR A 162 -9.12 -19.43 5.03
C THR A 162 -9.18 -20.32 3.80
N PHE A 163 -8.38 -20.00 2.79
CA PHE A 163 -8.14 -20.90 1.68
C PHE A 163 -7.20 -22.04 2.12
N VAL A 164 -7.66 -23.27 1.98
CA VAL A 164 -6.86 -24.48 2.13
C VAL A 164 -6.84 -25.20 0.78
N PRO A 165 -5.67 -25.44 0.18
CA PRO A 165 -5.59 -26.08 -1.13
C PRO A 165 -6.12 -27.50 -1.07
N SER A 166 -6.70 -27.98 -2.18
CA SER A 166 -6.99 -29.41 -2.33
C SER A 166 -5.68 -30.20 -2.39
N SER A 167 -5.75 -31.52 -2.17
CA SER A 167 -4.56 -32.39 -2.24
C SER A 167 -3.79 -32.25 -3.57
N VAL A 168 -4.50 -32.00 -4.67
CA VAL A 168 -3.89 -31.80 -5.99
C VAL A 168 -3.12 -30.48 -6.07
N LEU A 169 -3.64 -29.41 -5.45
CA LEU A 169 -2.96 -28.12 -5.43
C LEU A 169 -1.83 -28.08 -4.40
N ALA A 170 -1.94 -28.86 -3.31
CA ALA A 170 -1.00 -28.84 -2.19
C ALA A 170 0.45 -29.15 -2.60
N ASP A 171 0.66 -29.95 -3.65
CA ASP A 171 2.00 -30.25 -4.23
C ASP A 171 2.63 -29.02 -4.91
N HIS A 172 1.83 -27.99 -5.21
CA HIS A 172 2.25 -26.73 -5.82
C HIS A 172 2.19 -25.54 -4.84
N CYS A 173 2.01 -25.81 -3.54
CA CYS A 173 1.97 -24.79 -2.51
C CYS A 173 3.04 -25.02 -1.44
N ASP A 174 3.53 -23.92 -0.88
CA ASP A 174 4.37 -23.91 0.32
C ASP A 174 3.63 -23.18 1.46
N GLU A 175 4.31 -22.95 2.58
CA GLU A 175 3.70 -22.27 3.75
C GLU A 175 3.31 -20.81 3.49
N SER A 176 3.75 -20.23 2.37
CA SER A 176 3.45 -18.85 1.97
C SER A 176 2.36 -18.72 0.89
N GLY A 177 1.94 -19.83 0.29
CA GLY A 177 0.86 -19.83 -0.69
C GLY A 177 1.08 -20.81 -1.81
N CYS A 178 0.18 -20.73 -2.80
CA CYS A 178 0.22 -21.60 -3.97
C CYS A 178 0.83 -20.88 -5.17
N GLN A 179 1.98 -21.34 -5.64
CA GLN A 179 2.67 -20.79 -6.81
C GLN A 179 1.92 -21.05 -8.13
N ALA A 180 0.84 -21.84 -8.10
CA ALA A 180 0.04 -22.23 -9.27
C ALA A 180 -0.70 -21.05 -9.96
N ALA A 181 -0.72 -19.85 -9.39
CA ALA A 181 -1.33 -18.67 -10.01
C ALA A 181 -0.59 -18.15 -11.26
N THR A 182 0.61 -18.67 -11.58
CA THR A 182 1.28 -18.38 -12.86
C THR A 182 0.91 -19.34 -13.99
N ALA A 183 0.25 -20.47 -13.71
CA ALA A 183 -0.14 -21.46 -14.73
C ALA A 183 -1.60 -21.31 -15.22
N PHE A 184 -2.45 -20.66 -14.43
CA PHE A 184 -3.81 -20.29 -14.81
C PHE A 184 -3.90 -18.77 -14.68
N GLY A 185 -4.26 -18.09 -15.78
CA GLY A 185 -4.21 -16.64 -15.94
C GLY A 185 -4.88 -15.85 -14.80
N PRO A 186 -4.65 -14.53 -14.76
CA PRO A 186 -4.86 -13.72 -13.56
C PRO A 186 -6.25 -13.93 -12.97
N MET A 187 -6.31 -14.41 -11.72
CA MET A 187 -7.49 -14.19 -10.89
C MET A 187 -7.57 -12.68 -10.68
N ALA A 188 -8.50 -12.05 -11.42
CA ALA A 188 -8.84 -10.66 -11.24
C ALA A 188 -9.35 -10.46 -9.80
N ILE A 189 -8.71 -9.51 -9.11
CA ILE A 189 -9.21 -8.89 -7.88
C ILE A 189 -10.24 -7.82 -8.28
#